data_AF-A0A171D828-F1
#
_entry.id   AF-A0A171D828-F1
#
_cell.length_a   1.000
_cell.length_b   1.000
_cell.length_c   1.000
_cell.angle_alpha   90.00
_cell.angle_beta   90.00
_cell.angle_gamma   90.00
#
_symmetry.space_group_name_H-M   'P 1'
#
loop_
_entity.id
_entity.type
_entity.pdbx_description
1 polymer ?
#
loop_
_entity_poly.entity_id
_entity_poly.type
_entity_poly.pdbx_seq_one_letter_code
_entity_poly.pdbx_strand_id
1 'polypeptide(L)'
;MVNINISWWRRRRLEEYPSGEVPEPVAPSVQRQLPERVEQALDGLPARMRAAIVLRYYEDMTEPEIAKALGVSVGTVKSTVSRGMAKLRCALEVQERRLEPQS
;
A
#
# COMPACT_ATOMS: atom_id res chain seq x y z
N MET A 1 -4.52 -10.49 20.69
CA MET A 1 -5.33 -9.41 20.07
C MET A 1 -4.91 -9.30 18.60
N VAL A 2 -5.64 -9.96 17.69
CA VAL A 2 -5.11 -10.33 16.37
C VAL A 2 -5.59 -9.36 15.29
N ASN A 3 -4.67 -8.47 14.89
CA ASN A 3 -4.44 -8.05 13.50
C ASN A 3 -5.61 -7.66 12.57
N ILE A 4 -6.69 -7.08 13.12
CA ILE A 4 -7.84 -6.52 12.38
C ILE A 4 -7.44 -5.62 11.19
N ASN A 5 -6.31 -4.91 11.29
CA ASN A 5 -5.84 -4.02 10.22
C ASN A 5 -5.32 -4.73 8.97
N ILE A 6 -4.74 -5.95 9.08
CA ILE A 6 -4.32 -6.69 7.88
C ILE A 6 -5.52 -7.27 7.16
N SER A 7 -6.49 -7.77 7.92
CA SER A 7 -7.71 -8.37 7.36
C SER A 7 -8.49 -7.36 6.53
N TRP A 8 -8.53 -6.10 6.94
CA TRP A 8 -9.19 -5.05 6.18
C TRP A 8 -8.50 -4.77 4.83
N TRP A 9 -7.17 -4.57 4.79
CA TRP A 9 -6.43 -4.40 3.53
C TRP A 9 -6.58 -5.61 2.60
N ARG A 10 -6.44 -6.83 3.15
CA ARG A 10 -6.62 -8.06 2.36
C ARG A 10 -8.03 -8.18 1.80
N ARG A 11 -9.05 -7.80 2.59
CA ARG A 11 -10.44 -7.81 2.14
C ARG A 11 -10.67 -6.80 1.03
N ARG A 12 -10.21 -5.56 1.20
CA ARG A 12 -10.31 -4.53 0.16
C ARG A 12 -9.62 -4.96 -1.14
N ARG A 13 -8.41 -5.54 -1.06
CA ARG A 13 -7.72 -6.09 -2.24
C ARG A 13 -8.53 -7.19 -2.93
N LEU A 14 -9.22 -8.04 -2.16
CA LEU A 14 -10.07 -9.10 -2.73
C LEU A 14 -11.36 -8.52 -3.36
N GLU A 15 -11.91 -7.46 -2.78
CA GLU A 15 -13.09 -6.74 -3.31
C GLU A 15 -12.77 -5.92 -4.57
N GLU A 16 -11.58 -5.33 -4.66
CA GLU A 16 -11.10 -4.60 -5.85
C GLU A 16 -10.60 -5.52 -6.98
N TYR A 17 -10.31 -6.81 -6.69
CA TYR A 17 -9.96 -7.85 -7.68
C TYR A 17 -11.07 -8.91 -7.91
N PRO A 18 -12.27 -8.58 -8.42
CA PRO A 18 -13.12 -9.57 -9.05
C PRO A 18 -12.69 -9.71 -10.51
N SER A 19 -11.58 -10.40 -10.76
CA SER A 19 -11.37 -11.08 -12.05
C SER A 19 -10.52 -12.32 -11.84
N GLY A 20 -11.15 -13.49 -11.98
CA GLY A 20 -10.52 -14.80 -11.97
C GLY A 20 -9.77 -15.08 -13.28
N GLU A 21 -8.88 -14.18 -13.68
CA GLU A 21 -8.07 -14.35 -14.88
C GLU A 21 -6.67 -13.85 -14.58
N VAL A 22 -5.75 -14.80 -14.43
CA VAL A 22 -4.31 -14.55 -14.35
C VAL A 22 -3.91 -14.07 -15.76
N PRO A 23 -3.50 -12.81 -15.99
CA PRO A 23 -3.21 -12.38 -17.35
C PRO A 23 -1.89 -13.01 -17.78
N GLU A 24 -1.93 -13.73 -18.91
CA GLU A 24 -0.78 -14.05 -19.73
C GLU A 24 0.02 -12.76 -20.03
N PRO A 25 1.37 -12.82 -20.15
CA PRO A 25 2.20 -11.63 -20.23
C PRO A 25 2.09 -10.97 -21.62
N VAL A 26 1.00 -10.25 -21.84
CA VAL A 26 0.88 -9.26 -22.93
C VAL A 26 1.31 -7.91 -22.37
N ALA A 27 2.30 -7.29 -23.02
CA ALA A 27 3.04 -6.12 -22.57
C ALA A 27 2.17 -5.14 -21.73
N PRO A 28 2.47 -4.94 -20.44
CA PRO A 28 1.59 -4.18 -19.57
C PRO A 28 1.65 -2.71 -19.99
N SER A 29 0.51 -2.15 -20.40
CA SER A 29 0.33 -0.73 -20.63
C SER A 29 0.84 0.06 -19.42
N VAL A 30 1.66 1.09 -19.63
CA VAL A 30 2.34 1.89 -18.58
C VAL A 30 1.39 2.36 -17.45
N GLN A 31 0.13 2.63 -17.78
CA GLN A 31 -0.91 3.00 -16.80
C GLN A 31 -1.34 1.87 -15.85
N ARG A 32 -1.25 0.59 -16.24
CA ARG A 32 -1.55 -0.56 -15.38
C ARG A 32 -0.34 -0.97 -14.52
N GLN A 33 0.87 -0.74 -15.01
CA GLN A 33 2.10 -1.01 -14.25
C GLN A 33 2.22 -0.13 -13.00
N LEU A 34 1.79 1.13 -13.08
CA LEU A 34 1.95 2.08 -11.97
C LEU A 34 1.10 1.70 -10.73
N PRO A 35 -0.20 1.38 -10.85
CA PRO A 35 -1.01 0.83 -9.75
C PRO A 35 -0.41 -0.45 -9.16
N GLU A 36 0.01 -1.39 -10.00
CA GLU A 36 0.57 -2.66 -9.55
C GLU A 36 1.88 -2.49 -8.77
N ARG A 37 2.76 -1.58 -9.20
CA ARG A 37 4.01 -1.25 -8.48
C ARG A 37 3.74 -0.68 -7.09
N VAL A 38 2.76 0.22 -6.99
CA VAL A 38 2.36 0.82 -5.70
C VAL A 38 1.74 -0.24 -4.77
N GLU A 39 0.90 -1.12 -5.29
CA GLU A 39 0.34 -2.25 -4.52
C GLU A 39 1.44 -3.17 -3.97
N GLN A 40 2.39 -3.57 -4.82
CA GLN A 40 3.53 -4.39 -4.39
C GLN A 40 4.40 -3.69 -3.34
N ALA A 41 4.64 -2.37 -3.51
CA ALA A 41 5.39 -1.58 -2.53
C ALA A 41 4.65 -1.48 -1.19
N LEU A 42 3.31 -1.35 -1.21
CA LEU A 42 2.47 -1.37 -0.01
C LEU A 42 2.50 -2.73 0.70
N ASP A 43 2.49 -3.83 -0.04
CA ASP A 43 2.57 -5.18 0.53
C ASP A 43 3.89 -5.43 1.28
N GLY A 44 4.99 -4.81 0.82
CA GLY A 44 6.28 -4.81 1.50
C GLY A 44 6.34 -4.00 2.82
N LEU A 45 5.32 -3.19 3.12
CA LEU A 45 5.29 -2.43 4.37
C LEU A 45 4.81 -3.25 5.57
N PRO A 46 5.28 -2.92 6.79
CA PRO A 46 4.66 -3.38 8.01
C PRO A 46 3.16 -3.02 8.05
N ALA A 47 2.33 -3.94 8.53
CA ALA A 47 0.87 -3.84 8.52
C ALA A 47 0.31 -2.50 9.01
N ARG A 48 0.85 -1.96 10.11
CA ARG A 48 0.40 -0.68 10.68
C ARG A 48 0.73 0.52 9.79
N MET A 49 1.89 0.50 9.12
CA MET A 49 2.28 1.56 8.18
C MET A 49 1.38 1.51 6.95
N ARG A 50 1.17 0.32 6.38
CA ARG A 50 0.24 0.13 5.27
C ARG A 50 -1.16 0.62 5.62
N ALA A 51 -1.72 0.18 6.75
CA ALA A 51 -3.06 0.61 7.16
C ALA A 51 -3.17 2.14 7.29
N ALA A 52 -2.21 2.79 7.94
CA ALA A 52 -2.23 4.25 8.07
C ALA A 52 -2.14 4.99 6.72
N ILE A 53 -1.38 4.46 5.76
CA ILE A 53 -1.29 5.03 4.41
C ILE A 53 -2.60 4.81 3.65
N VAL A 54 -3.12 3.58 3.63
CA VAL A 54 -4.33 3.27 2.87
C VAL A 54 -5.51 4.08 3.40
N LEU A 55 -5.73 4.11 4.72
CA LEU A 55 -6.81 4.92 5.31
C LEU A 55 -6.66 6.42 4.97
N ARG A 56 -5.44 6.93 4.85
CA ARG A 56 -5.22 8.35 4.52
C ARG A 56 -5.43 8.68 3.05
N TYR A 57 -4.94 7.83 2.15
CA TYR A 57 -4.84 8.16 0.72
C TYR A 57 -5.88 7.46 -0.17
N TYR A 58 -6.51 6.40 0.32
CA TYR A 58 -7.55 5.65 -0.41
C TYR A 58 -8.95 5.82 0.21
N GLU A 59 -9.03 6.16 1.49
CA GLU A 59 -10.28 6.40 2.21
C GLU A 59 -10.44 7.87 2.65
N ASP A 60 -9.50 8.75 2.26
CA ASP A 60 -9.46 10.18 2.58
C ASP A 60 -9.64 10.51 4.08
N MET A 61 -9.31 9.58 4.97
CA MET A 61 -9.47 9.78 6.41
C MET A 61 -8.44 10.78 6.95
N THR A 62 -8.90 11.61 7.88
CA THR A 62 -8.04 12.54 8.61
C THR A 62 -7.18 11.83 9.67
N GLU A 63 -6.09 12.47 10.11
CA GLU A 63 -5.21 11.88 11.13
C GLU A 63 -5.91 11.51 12.45
N PRO A 64 -6.86 12.32 12.96
CA PRO A 64 -7.66 11.95 14.13
C PRO A 64 -8.56 10.73 13.90
N GLU A 65 -9.17 10.62 12.72
CA GLU A 65 -10.03 9.48 12.37
C GLU A 65 -9.21 8.19 12.25
N ILE A 66 -8.04 8.27 11.62
CA ILE A 66 -7.09 7.17 11.53
C ILE A 66 -6.61 6.78 12.93
N ALA A 67 -6.32 7.75 13.80
CA ALA A 67 -5.89 7.49 15.18
C ALA A 67 -6.96 6.70 15.94
N LYS A 68 -8.23 7.09 15.79
CA LYS A 68 -9.39 6.39 16.36
C LYS A 68 -9.56 4.99 15.77
N ALA A 69 -9.46 4.84 14.45
CA ALA A 69 -9.60 3.55 13.76
C ALA A 69 -8.50 2.55 14.13
N LEU A 70 -7.27 3.05 14.31
CA LEU A 70 -6.11 2.22 14.65
C LEU A 70 -5.91 2.04 16.17
N GLY A 71 -6.62 2.79 17.01
CA GLY A 71 -6.47 2.78 18.47
C GLY A 71 -5.11 3.32 18.93
N VAL A 72 -4.57 4.34 18.26
CA VAL A 72 -3.27 4.96 18.56
C VAL A 72 -3.39 6.48 18.70
N SER A 73 -2.33 7.15 19.15
CA SER A 73 -2.31 8.62 19.20
C SER A 73 -2.17 9.25 17.81
N VAL A 74 -2.66 10.49 17.64
CA VAL A 74 -2.48 11.26 16.40
C VAL A 74 -0.99 11.46 16.06
N GLY A 75 -0.13 11.66 17.07
CA GLY A 75 1.32 11.71 16.88
C GLY A 75 1.92 10.40 16.37
N THR A 76 1.38 9.26 16.83
CA THR A 76 1.74 7.94 16.30
C THR A 76 1.31 7.81 14.84
N VAL A 77 0.12 8.29 14.46
CA VAL A 77 -0.31 8.31 13.04
C VAL A 77 0.65 9.12 12.20
N LYS A 78 0.96 10.37 12.58
CA LYS A 78 1.90 11.25 11.85
C LYS A 78 3.26 10.58 11.62
N SER A 79 3.86 10.06 12.68
CA SER A 79 5.16 9.39 12.58
C SER A 79 5.10 8.06 11.80
N THR A 80 3.96 7.37 11.81
CA THR A 80 3.75 6.13 11.06
C THR A 80 3.57 6.40 9.57
N VAL A 81 2.75 7.39 9.21
CA VAL A 81 2.54 7.84 7.83
C VAL A 81 3.85 8.37 7.25
N SER A 82 4.57 9.22 7.97
CA SER A 82 5.86 9.77 7.52
C SER A 82 6.88 8.66 7.21
N ARG A 83 7.06 7.70 8.14
CA ARG A 83 7.96 6.55 7.94
C ARG A 83 7.47 5.61 6.85
N GLY A 84 6.16 5.40 6.74
CA GLY A 84 5.54 4.60 5.69
C GLY A 84 5.80 5.17 4.30
N MET A 85 5.57 6.48 4.11
CA MET A 85 5.85 7.17 2.86
C MET A 85 7.33 7.15 2.48
N ALA A 86 8.24 7.29 3.45
CA ALA A 86 9.68 7.15 3.21
C ALA A 86 10.03 5.74 2.70
N LYS A 87 9.45 4.70 3.30
CA LYS A 87 9.65 3.32 2.85
C LYS A 87 9.05 3.06 1.46
N LEU A 88 7.88 3.63 1.16
CA LEU A 88 7.29 3.50 -0.18
C LEU A 88 8.16 4.10 -1.25
N ARG A 89 8.67 5.32 -1.04
CA ARG A 89 9.60 5.95 -1.99
C ARG A 89 10.81 5.07 -2.26
N CYS A 90 11.47 4.59 -1.21
CA CYS A 90 12.62 3.69 -1.33
C CYS A 90 12.27 2.37 -2.05
N ALA A 91 11.11 1.76 -1.76
CA ALA A 91 10.66 0.54 -2.43
C ALA A 91 10.41 0.75 -3.92
N LEU A 92 9.78 1.87 -4.29
CA LEU A 92 9.52 2.24 -5.68
C LEU A 92 10.82 2.51 -6.44
N GLU A 93 11.79 3.21 -5.84
CA GLU A 93 13.13 3.44 -6.43
C GLU A 93 13.88 2.12 -6.67
N VAL A 94 13.79 1.17 -5.74
CA VAL A 94 14.39 -0.17 -5.89
C VAL A 94 13.71 -0.95 -7.02
N GLN A 95 12.39 -0.84 -7.16
CA GLN A 95 11.66 -1.45 -8.26
C GLN A 95 12.05 -0.84 -9.61
N GLU A 96 12.26 0.47 -9.71
CA GLU A 96 12.74 1.12 -10.95
C GLU A 96 14.10 0.58 -11.37
N ARG A 97 15.05 0.53 -10.44
CA ARG A 97 16.38 0.00 -10.73
C ARG A 97 16.38 -1.49 -11.10
N ARG A 98 15.43 -2.27 -10.58
CA ARG A 98 15.25 -3.69 -10.94
C ARG A 98 14.69 -3.87 -12.36
N LEU A 99 14.00 -2.86 -12.90
CA LEU A 99 13.47 -2.86 -14.28
C LEU A 99 14.50 -2.35 -15.31
N GLU A 100 15.67 -1.89 -14.87
CA GLU A 100 16.86 -1.64 -15.70
C GLU A 100 17.87 -2.82 -15.80
N PRO A 101 17.51 -4.10 -16.02
CA PRO A 101 18.45 -5.12 -16.47
C PRO A 101 18.30 -5.34 -17.99
N GLN A 102 19.41 -5.15 -18.69
CA GLN A 102 19.64 -5.36 -20.13
C GLN A 102 19.18 -4.21 -21.06
N SER A 103 20.08 -3.24 -21.25
CA SER A 103 20.46 -2.82 -22.61
C SER A 103 21.79 -3.48 -22.97
#